data_AF-A0A7C4LG11-F1
#
_entry.id   AF-A0A7C4LG11-F1
#
_cell.length_a   1.000
_cell.length_b   1.000
_cell.length_c   1.000
_cell.angle_alpha   90.00
_cell.angle_beta   90.00
_cell.angle_gamma   90.00
#
_symmetry.space_group_name_H-M   'P 1'
#
loop_
_entity.id
_entity.type
_entity.pdbx_description
1 polymer ?
#
loop_
_entity_poly.entity_id
_entity_poly.type
_entity_poly.pdbx_seq_one_letter_code
_entity_poly.pdbx_strand_id
1 'polypeptide(L)'
;MKGISLRVIELDRDREVTLRHLVNEAAKAVSEGADVIVLGCTGLAGMAREVSDAVGVPVIDPAWSALKIAELLVLVGGVRSG
;
A
#
# COMPACT_ATOMS: atom_id res chain seq x y z
N MET A 1 -8.51 -10.24 -0.39
CA MET A 1 -7.95 -9.08 -1.12
C MET A 1 -9.05 -8.44 -1.94
N LYS A 2 -9.09 -7.11 -1.99
CA LYS A 2 -10.06 -6.34 -2.81
C LYS A 2 -9.28 -5.72 -3.96
N GLY A 3 -9.79 -5.86 -5.17
CA GLY A 3 -9.18 -5.24 -6.35
C GLY A 3 -9.78 -3.86 -6.59
N ILE A 4 -8.96 -2.93 -7.05
CA ILE A 4 -9.44 -1.67 -7.62
C ILE A 4 -9.80 -1.90 -9.10
N SER A 5 -10.70 -1.10 -9.66
CA SER A 5 -11.16 -1.23 -11.06
C SER A 5 -10.14 -0.74 -12.11
N LEU A 6 -8.86 -1.05 -11.91
CA LEU A 6 -7.75 -0.69 -12.80
C LEU A 6 -6.80 -1.90 -12.95
N ARG A 7 -6.28 -2.10 -14.16
CA ARG A 7 -5.17 -3.03 -14.38
C ARG A 7 -3.85 -2.34 -14.05
N VAL A 8 -2.82 -3.15 -13.83
CA VAL A 8 -1.47 -2.66 -13.49
C VAL A 8 -0.93 -1.66 -14.51
N ILE A 9 -1.17 -1.90 -15.80
CA ILE A 9 -0.73 -1.03 -16.91
C ILE A 9 -1.48 0.33 -17.00
N GLU A 10 -2.46 0.54 -16.12
CA GLU A 10 -3.28 1.75 -16.08
C GLU A 10 -2.94 2.65 -14.88
N LEU A 11 -2.14 2.16 -13.92
CA LEU A 11 -1.86 2.83 -12.65
C LEU A 11 -1.01 4.10 -12.81
N ASP A 12 -0.13 4.13 -13.81
CA ASP A 12 0.81 5.23 -14.07
C ASP A 12 0.27 6.28 -15.05
N ARG A 13 -0.85 5.99 -15.74
CA ARG A 13 -1.45 6.90 -16.73
C ARG A 13 -2.04 8.13 -16.08
N ASP A 14 -2.74 7.93 -14.97
CA ASP A 14 -3.35 9.00 -14.18
C ASP A 14 -3.31 8.62 -12.70
N ARG A 15 -2.44 9.31 -11.98
CA ARG A 15 -2.22 9.11 -10.55
C ARG A 15 -3.45 9.44 -9.72
N GLU A 16 -4.17 10.50 -10.09
CA GLU A 16 -5.32 11.01 -9.35
C GLU A 16 -6.51 10.06 -9.48
N VAL A 17 -6.73 9.52 -10.69
CA VAL A 17 -7.71 8.46 -10.92
C VAL A 17 -7.37 7.22 -10.10
N THR A 18 -6.10 6.80 -10.11
CA THR A 18 -5.64 5.64 -9.33
C THR A 18 -5.87 5.84 -7.83
N LEU A 19 -5.53 7.02 -7.31
CA LEU A 19 -5.74 7.38 -5.90
C LEU A 19 -7.23 7.34 -5.53
N ARG A 20 -8.13 7.88 -6.37
CA ARG A 20 -9.57 7.83 -6.13
C ARG A 20 -10.10 6.41 -6.06
N HIS A 21 -9.69 5.55 -6.99
CA HIS A 21 -10.07 4.13 -6.95
C HIS A 21 -9.55 3.43 -5.69
N LEU A 22 -8.32 3.74 -5.28
CA LEU A 22 -7.73 3.24 -4.04
C LEU A 22 -8.51 3.66 -2.80
N VAL A 23 -8.79 4.96 -2.65
CA VAL A 23 -9.55 5.51 -1.51
C VAL A 23 -10.95 4.90 -1.44
N ASN A 24 -11.62 4.77 -2.58
CA ASN A 24 -12.97 4.19 -2.63
C ASN A 24 -12.99 2.73 -2.15
N GLU A 25 -12.05 1.90 -2.61
CA GLU A 25 -11.99 0.50 -2.16
C GLU A 25 -11.46 0.36 -0.73
N ALA A 26 -10.52 1.20 -0.31
CA ALA A 26 -10.05 1.24 1.06
C ALA A 26 -11.18 1.63 2.03
N ALA A 27 -11.99 2.65 1.70
CA ALA A 27 -13.13 3.06 2.51
C ALA A 27 -14.18 1.94 2.66
N LYS A 28 -14.45 1.19 1.57
CA LYS A 28 -15.31 0.00 1.64
C LYS A 28 -14.73 -1.05 2.58
N ALA A 29 -13.44 -1.37 2.45
CA ALA A 29 -12.79 -2.33 3.32
C ALA A 29 -12.86 -1.91 4.81
N VAL A 30 -12.65 -0.62 5.10
CA VAL A 30 -12.81 -0.07 6.47
C VAL A 30 -14.25 -0.22 6.95
N SER A 31 -15.25 0.08 6.12
CA SER A 31 -16.67 -0.10 6.49
C SER A 31 -17.06 -1.56 6.74
N GLU A 32 -16.32 -2.52 6.15
CA GLU A 32 -16.47 -3.95 6.39
C GLU A 32 -15.68 -4.43 7.63
N GLY A 33 -15.00 -3.53 8.35
CA GLY A 33 -14.28 -3.83 9.59
C GLY A 33 -12.75 -3.93 9.46
N ALA A 34 -12.16 -3.41 8.39
CA ALA A 34 -10.70 -3.38 8.27
C ALA A 34 -10.08 -2.26 9.12
N ASP A 35 -9.23 -2.63 10.08
CA ASP A 35 -8.47 -1.67 10.92
C ASP A 35 -7.17 -1.18 10.26
N VAL A 36 -6.70 -1.85 9.20
CA VAL A 36 -5.45 -1.54 8.47
C VAL A 36 -5.62 -1.94 7.00
N ILE A 37 -5.02 -1.16 6.08
CA ILE A 37 -4.97 -1.47 4.65
C ILE A 37 -3.52 -1.76 4.24
N VAL A 38 -3.30 -2.72 3.34
CA VAL A 38 -2.00 -3.00 2.72
C VAL A 38 -2.12 -2.83 1.21
N LEU A 39 -1.27 -1.99 0.60
CA LEU A 39 -1.28 -1.79 -0.85
C LEU A 39 -0.81 -3.06 -1.57
N GLY A 40 -1.56 -3.52 -2.57
CA GLY A 40 -1.34 -4.83 -3.19
C GLY A 40 -0.35 -4.88 -4.36
N CYS A 41 0.18 -3.75 -4.80
CA CYS A 41 1.06 -3.68 -5.98
C CYS A 41 2.11 -2.58 -5.79
N THR A 42 3.35 -2.84 -6.23
CA THR A 42 4.44 -1.85 -6.21
C THR A 42 4.15 -0.63 -7.08
N GLY A 43 3.28 -0.77 -8.10
CA GLY A 43 2.80 0.36 -8.90
C GLY A 43 1.93 1.37 -8.12
N LEU A 44 1.56 1.04 -6.88
CA LEU A 44 0.82 1.93 -5.96
C LEU A 44 1.75 2.60 -4.93
N ALA A 45 3.06 2.34 -5.00
CA ALA A 45 4.01 2.83 -4.04
C ALA A 45 3.97 4.37 -3.94
N GLY A 46 4.09 4.87 -2.72
CA GLY A 46 4.03 6.30 -2.41
C GLY A 46 2.62 6.87 -2.22
N MET A 47 1.54 6.09 -2.41
CA MET A 47 0.16 6.56 -2.20
C MET A 47 -0.39 6.28 -0.79
N ALA A 48 0.33 5.51 0.04
CA ALA A 48 -0.18 5.05 1.33
C ALA A 48 -0.60 6.20 2.27
N ARG A 49 0.17 7.30 2.31
CA ARG A 49 -0.15 8.44 3.18
C ARG A 49 -1.47 9.10 2.79
N GLU A 50 -1.68 9.38 1.50
CA GLU A 50 -2.93 10.00 1.03
C GLU A 50 -4.14 9.10 1.25
N VAL A 51 -4.00 7.78 1.02
CA VAL A 51 -5.07 6.84 1.30
C VAL A 51 -5.38 6.80 2.80
N SER A 52 -4.35 6.76 3.65
CA SER A 52 -4.50 6.74 5.11
C SER A 52 -5.19 8.00 5.64
N ASP A 53 -4.75 9.17 5.17
CA ASP A 53 -5.35 10.46 5.50
C ASP A 53 -6.85 10.49 5.10
N ALA A 54 -7.22 9.84 3.99
CA ALA A 54 -8.59 9.81 3.49
C ALA A 54 -9.52 8.81 4.21
N VAL A 55 -9.01 7.64 4.64
CA VAL A 55 -9.85 6.59 5.25
C VAL A 55 -9.74 6.48 6.77
N GLY A 56 -8.79 7.19 7.39
CA GLY A 56 -8.65 7.29 8.84
C GLY A 56 -8.03 6.07 9.54
N VAL A 57 -7.55 5.09 8.77
CA VAL A 57 -6.81 3.92 9.30
C VAL A 57 -5.40 3.85 8.71
N PRO A 58 -4.45 3.18 9.37
CA PRO A 58 -3.11 2.99 8.83
C PRO A 58 -3.12 2.28 7.47
N VAL A 59 -2.30 2.76 6.54
CA VAL A 59 -2.07 2.13 5.24
C VAL A 59 -0.59 1.78 5.10
N ILE A 60 -0.31 0.52 4.83
CA ILE A 60 1.05 -0.01 4.65
C ILE A 60 1.38 -0.01 3.16
N ASP A 61 2.49 0.63 2.80
CA ASP A 61 3.15 0.47 1.51
C ASP A 61 4.21 -0.64 1.60
N PRO A 62 3.98 -1.82 1.00
CA PRO A 62 4.92 -2.93 1.11
C PRO A 62 6.29 -2.66 0.51
N ALA A 63 6.41 -1.76 -0.48
CA ALA A 63 7.70 -1.44 -1.08
C ALA A 63 8.60 -0.72 -0.06
N TRP A 64 8.04 0.28 0.62
CA TRP A 64 8.75 0.99 1.70
C TRP A 64 8.98 0.10 2.92
N SER A 65 7.99 -0.70 3.32
CA SER A 65 8.16 -1.64 4.43
C SER A 65 9.26 -2.64 4.15
N ALA A 66 9.32 -3.22 2.94
CA ALA A 66 10.38 -4.16 2.57
C ALA A 66 11.77 -3.50 2.63
N LEU A 67 11.90 -2.27 2.15
CA LEU A 67 13.17 -1.52 2.24
C LEU A 67 13.60 -1.31 3.70
N LYS A 68 12.68 -0.88 4.57
CA LYS A 68 12.99 -0.66 6.00
C LYS A 68 13.30 -1.95 6.75
N ILE A 69 12.66 -3.06 6.39
CA ILE A 69 13.03 -4.37 6.93
C ILE A 69 14.43 -4.79 6.44
N ALA A 70 14.77 -4.56 5.17
CA ALA A 70 16.10 -4.86 4.66
C ALA A 70 17.19 -4.03 5.36
N GLU A 71 16.97 -2.73 5.55
CA GLU A 71 17.86 -1.86 6.34
C GLU A 71 18.03 -2.38 7.78
N LEU A 72 16.92 -2.73 8.44
CA LEU A 72 16.93 -3.24 9.81
C LEU A 72 17.74 -4.53 9.92
N LEU A 73 17.57 -5.46 8.98
CA LEU A 73 18.31 -6.72 8.98
C LEU A 73 19.82 -6.49 8.94
N VAL A 74 20.29 -5.57 8.10
CA VAL A 74 21.71 -5.20 8.06
C VAL A 74 22.18 -4.61 9.40
N LEU A 75 21.39 -3.71 9.99
CA LEU A 75 21.73 -3.03 11.25
C LEU A 75 21.86 -4.00 12.43
N VAL A 76 21.02 -5.04 12.49
CA VAL A 76 21.06 -6.04 13.57
C VAL A 76 22.02 -7.20 13.29
N GLY A 77 22.79 -7.14 12.19
CA GLY A 77 23.68 -8.23 11.76
C GLY A 77 22.94 -9.47 11.25
N GLY A 78 21.66 -9.33 10.93
CA GLY A 78 20.85 -10.38 10.34
C GLY A 78 21.20 -10.58 8.87
N VAL A 79 21.67 -11.79 8.53
CA VAL A 79 21.89 -12.22 7.15
C VAL A 79 21.10 -13.48 6.88
N ARG A 80 20.83 -13.76 5.60
CA ARG A 80 20.16 -15.02 5.22
C ARG A 80 21.02 -16.18 5.73
N SER A 81 20.52 -16.87 6.75
CA SER A 81 21.06 -18.17 7.15
C SER A 81 20.68 -19.14 6.03
N GLY A 82 21.68 -19.74 5.40
CA GLY A 82 21.57 -20.56 4.19
C GLY A 82 20.43 -21.55 4.22
#